data_AF-Q31AS1-F1
#
_entry.id   AF-Q31AS1-F1
#
_cell.length_a   1.000
_cell.length_b   1.000
_cell.length_c   1.000
_cell.angle_alpha   90.00
_cell.angle_beta   90.00
_cell.angle_gamma   90.00
#
_symmetry.space_group_name_H-M   'P 1'
#
loop_
_entity.id
_entity.type
_entity.pdbx_description
1 polymer ?
#
loop_
_entity_poly.entity_id
_entity_poly.type
_entity_poly.pdbx_seq_one_letter_code
_entity_poly.pdbx_strand_id
1 'polypeptide(L)'
;MPNKITIWKLRNNNPLRKSYINNNIKSQEYDALIKITVEMSKYLYPYIREILQSKEDPKKNSVIWNDFHKRFIELINERFNINSMKVKKLLTKSENDEIIIKSLLTLSLCISNEGSEKLKHFLFNF
;
A
#
# COMPACT_ATOMS: atom_id res chain seq x y z
N MET A 1 8.67 10.72 20.22
CA MET A 1 8.38 10.07 18.92
C MET A 1 9.40 8.97 18.69
N PRO A 2 9.00 7.78 18.20
CA PRO A 2 9.95 6.71 17.86
C PRO A 2 10.93 7.18 16.78
N ASN A 3 12.19 6.74 16.84
CA ASN A 3 13.20 7.13 15.84
C ASN A 3 12.89 6.49 14.46
N LYS A 4 13.47 7.05 13.38
CA LYS A 4 13.20 6.60 11.99
C LYS A 4 13.44 5.11 11.78
N ILE A 5 14.47 4.54 12.42
CA ILE A 5 14.82 3.12 12.30
C ILE A 5 13.74 2.25 12.96
N THR A 6 13.28 2.64 14.14
CA THR A 6 12.23 1.94 14.87
C THR A 6 10.95 1.92 14.06
N ILE A 7 10.53 3.06 13.50
CA ILE A 7 9.34 3.13 12.65
C ILE A 7 9.51 2.26 11.40
N TRP A 8 10.67 2.29 10.76
CA TRP A 8 10.97 1.43 9.62
C TRP A 8 10.96 -0.06 9.96
N LYS A 9 11.23 -0.46 11.21
CA LYS A 9 11.13 -1.86 11.64
C LYS A 9 9.68 -2.31 11.85
N LEU A 10 8.74 -1.40 12.16
CA LEU A 10 7.32 -1.74 12.43
C LEU A 10 6.62 -2.45 11.28
N ARG A 11 7.04 -2.21 10.03
CA ARG A 11 6.56 -2.95 8.86
C ARG A 11 6.64 -4.47 9.03
N ASN A 12 7.58 -4.99 9.83
CA ASN A 12 7.73 -6.42 10.08
C ASN A 12 6.61 -7.01 10.93
N ASN A 13 5.74 -6.19 11.53
CA ASN A 13 4.49 -6.66 12.15
C ASN A 13 3.41 -6.97 11.11
N ASN A 14 3.67 -6.80 9.81
CA ASN A 14 2.75 -7.25 8.77
C ASN A 14 2.83 -8.79 8.61
N PRO A 15 1.74 -9.54 8.86
CA PRO A 15 1.72 -11.01 8.80
C PRO A 15 1.98 -11.58 7.39
N LEU A 16 1.94 -10.74 6.35
CA LEU A 16 2.24 -11.14 4.98
C LEU A 16 3.74 -11.16 4.67
N ARG A 17 4.60 -10.57 5.51
CA ARG A 17 6.05 -10.47 5.25
C ARG A 17 6.80 -11.76 5.53
N LYS A 18 7.91 -11.96 4.82
CA LYS A 18 8.86 -13.07 5.10
C LYS A 18 9.48 -12.95 6.48
N SER A 19 9.85 -11.72 6.84
CA SER A 19 10.47 -11.37 8.13
C SER A 19 9.42 -10.97 9.17
N TYR A 20 8.28 -11.66 9.21
CA TYR A 20 7.21 -11.35 10.15
C TYR A 20 7.69 -11.51 11.59
N ILE A 21 7.37 -10.53 12.43
CA ILE A 21 7.59 -10.57 13.86
C ILE A 21 6.23 -10.35 14.52
N ASN A 22 5.84 -11.28 15.39
CA ASN A 22 4.56 -11.24 16.08
C ASN A 22 4.60 -10.31 17.30
N ASN A 23 4.70 -8.99 17.05
CA ASN A 23 4.62 -7.97 18.08
C ASN A 23 3.38 -7.10 17.88
N ASN A 24 2.73 -6.75 18.99
CA ASN A 24 1.63 -5.82 18.99
C ASN A 24 2.13 -4.41 18.66
N ILE A 25 1.49 -3.76 17.69
CA ILE A 25 1.74 -2.35 17.36
C ILE A 25 1.03 -1.49 18.41
N LYS A 26 1.75 -0.55 19.04
CA LYS A 26 1.15 0.42 19.97
C LYS A 26 0.33 1.46 19.20
N SER A 27 -0.67 2.05 19.84
CA SER A 27 -1.51 3.09 19.21
C SER A 27 -0.68 4.25 18.61
N GLN A 28 0.35 4.72 19.31
CA GLN A 28 1.25 5.78 18.81
C GLN A 28 2.08 5.35 17.58
N GLU A 29 2.44 4.07 17.50
CA GLU A 29 3.20 3.50 16.37
C GLU A 29 2.30 3.33 15.15
N TYR A 30 1.06 2.90 15.37
CA TYR A 30 0.01 2.87 14.34
C TYR A 30 -0.22 4.28 13.77
N ASP A 31 -0.45 5.28 14.62
CA ASP A 31 -0.62 6.67 14.19
C ASP A 31 0.60 7.21 13.41
N ALA A 32 1.81 6.83 13.80
CA ALA A 32 3.03 7.21 13.09
C ALA A 32 3.09 6.58 11.68
N LEU A 33 2.71 5.30 11.54
CA LEU A 33 2.63 4.63 10.24
C LEU A 33 1.60 5.27 9.32
N ILE A 34 0.43 5.63 9.86
CA ILE A 34 -0.62 6.35 9.12
C ILE A 34 -0.07 7.68 8.59
N LYS A 35 0.51 8.50 9.46
CA LYS A 35 1.05 9.82 9.08
C LYS A 35 2.10 9.71 7.99
N ILE A 36 3.04 8.77 8.12
CA ILE A 36 4.06 8.55 7.09
C ILE A 36 3.43 8.10 5.78
N THR A 37 2.45 7.20 5.82
CA THR A 37 1.76 6.74 4.61
C THR A 37 1.05 7.87 3.88
N VAL A 38 0.40 8.77 4.62
CA VAL A 38 -0.30 9.95 4.09
C VAL A 38 0.69 10.98 3.52
N GLU A 39 1.79 11.26 4.22
CA GLU A 39 2.81 12.17 3.70
C GLU A 39 3.47 11.61 2.43
N MET A 40 3.73 10.30 2.38
CA MET A 40 4.21 9.65 1.18
C MET A 40 3.16 9.67 0.05
N SER A 41 1.87 9.55 0.35
CA SER A 41 0.83 9.59 -0.67
C SER A 41 0.69 10.98 -1.29
N LYS A 42 0.85 12.06 -0.50
CA LYS A 42 0.93 13.43 -1.00
C LYS A 42 2.10 13.60 -1.98
N TYR A 43 3.29 13.12 -1.59
CA TYR A 43 4.48 13.19 -2.43
C TYR A 43 4.32 12.41 -3.74
N LEU A 44 3.69 11.23 -3.69
CA LEU A 44 3.51 10.34 -4.84
C LEU A 44 2.22 10.59 -5.63
N TYR A 45 1.42 11.59 -5.27
CA TYR A 45 0.10 11.81 -5.86
C TYR A 45 0.09 11.91 -7.40
N PRO A 46 1.03 12.64 -8.05
CA PRO A 46 1.06 12.70 -9.52
C PRO A 46 1.16 11.31 -10.16
N TYR A 47 2.03 10.44 -9.62
CA TYR A 47 2.21 9.07 -10.11
C TYR A 47 0.98 8.20 -9.82
N ILE A 48 0.40 8.31 -8.63
CA ILE A 48 -0.84 7.57 -8.28
C ILE A 48 -1.96 7.93 -9.26
N ARG A 49 -2.12 9.23 -9.57
CA ARG A 49 -3.12 9.73 -10.51
C ARG A 49 -2.88 9.19 -11.93
N GLU A 50 -1.64 9.21 -12.40
CA GLU A 50 -1.26 8.70 -13.71
C GLU A 50 -1.55 7.18 -13.84
N ILE A 51 -1.22 6.39 -12.80
CA ILE A 51 -1.53 4.96 -12.76
C ILE A 51 -3.06 4.73 -12.79
N LEU A 52 -3.84 5.47 -12.02
CA LEU A 52 -5.30 5.36 -12.02
C LEU A 52 -5.89 5.68 -13.42
N GLN A 53 -5.46 6.78 -14.03
CA GLN A 53 -5.89 7.16 -15.38
C GLN A 53 -5.51 6.13 -16.44
N SER A 54 -4.36 5.46 -16.28
CA SER A 54 -3.93 4.42 -17.21
C SER A 54 -4.88 3.22 -17.28
N LYS A 55 -5.66 3.00 -16.21
CA LYS A 55 -6.63 1.92 -16.13
C LYS A 55 -8.01 2.29 -16.69
N GLU A 56 -8.32 3.59 -16.79
CA GLU A 56 -9.54 4.12 -17.40
C GLU A 56 -9.50 4.07 -18.95
N ASP A 57 -8.32 4.26 -19.56
CA ASP A 57 -8.10 4.09 -21.01
C ASP A 57 -6.95 3.10 -21.31
N PRO A 58 -7.21 1.79 -21.20
CA PRO A 58 -6.19 0.77 -21.43
C PRO A 58 -5.60 0.78 -22.86
N LYS A 59 -6.31 1.36 -23.84
CA LYS A 59 -5.85 1.41 -25.23
C LYS A 59 -4.72 2.41 -25.43
N LYS A 60 -4.70 3.50 -24.66
CA LYS A 60 -3.66 4.54 -24.76
C LYS A 60 -2.50 4.35 -23.80
N ASN A 61 -2.76 3.78 -22.61
CA ASN A 61 -1.83 3.89 -21.47
C ASN A 61 -1.46 2.54 -20.82
N SER A 62 -1.66 1.41 -21.50
CA SER A 62 -1.39 0.07 -20.93
C SER A 62 0.04 -0.12 -20.41
N VAL A 63 1.02 0.59 -20.97
CA VAL A 63 2.43 0.51 -20.56
C VAL A 63 2.60 0.93 -19.10
N ILE A 64 1.99 2.04 -18.68
CA ILE A 64 2.13 2.59 -17.31
C ILE A 64 1.58 1.60 -16.28
N TRP A 65 0.37 1.08 -16.52
CA TRP A 65 -0.23 0.06 -15.64
C TRP A 65 0.64 -1.20 -15.57
N ASN A 66 1.09 -1.69 -16.72
CA ASN A 66 1.87 -2.92 -16.80
C ASN A 66 3.22 -2.78 -16.08
N ASP A 67 3.91 -1.64 -16.22
CA ASP A 67 5.18 -1.37 -15.54
C ASP A 67 5.00 -1.25 -14.03
N PHE A 68 3.97 -0.51 -13.60
CA PHE A 68 3.60 -0.42 -12.18
C PHE A 68 3.27 -1.80 -11.60
N HIS A 69 2.40 -2.55 -12.27
CA HIS A 69 1.96 -3.87 -11.81
C HIS A 69 3.13 -4.85 -11.76
N LYS A 70 4.02 -4.84 -12.77
CA LYS A 70 5.25 -5.63 -12.77
C LYS A 70 6.10 -5.32 -11.54
N ARG A 71 6.38 -4.04 -11.28
CA ARG A 71 7.18 -3.64 -10.12
C ARG A 71 6.51 -3.99 -8.79
N PHE A 72 5.20 -3.85 -8.71
CA PHE A 72 4.43 -4.24 -7.53
C PHE A 72 4.58 -5.73 -7.21
N ILE A 73 4.45 -6.59 -8.22
CA ILE A 73 4.63 -8.05 -8.08
C ILE A 73 6.06 -8.40 -7.68
N GLU A 74 7.07 -7.76 -8.28
CA GLU A 74 8.48 -7.94 -7.87
C GLU A 74 8.66 -7.62 -6.38
N LEU A 75 8.11 -6.50 -5.90
CA LEU A 75 8.21 -6.10 -4.49
C LEU A 75 7.52 -7.09 -3.54
N ILE A 76 6.37 -7.66 -3.94
CA ILE A 76 5.73 -8.74 -3.18
C ILE A 76 6.65 -9.95 -3.14
N ASN A 77 7.17 -10.40 -4.28
CA ASN A 77 8.05 -11.56 -4.35
C ASN A 77 9.34 -11.38 -3.54
N GLU A 78 9.90 -10.17 -3.51
CA GLU A 78 11.07 -9.82 -2.69
C GLU A 78 10.75 -9.92 -1.19
N ARG A 79 9.63 -9.33 -0.73
CA ARG A 79 9.41 -8.97 0.68
C ARG A 79 8.36 -9.83 1.40
N PHE A 80 7.43 -10.45 0.69
CA PHE A 80 6.27 -11.16 1.25
C PHE A 80 6.47 -12.68 1.21
N ASN A 81 5.80 -13.39 2.12
CA ASN A 81 5.82 -14.84 2.17
C ASN A 81 4.93 -15.42 1.05
N ILE A 82 5.52 -15.72 -0.11
CA ILE A 82 4.82 -16.25 -1.29
C ILE A 82 4.14 -17.62 -1.04
N ASN A 83 4.52 -18.33 0.02
CA ASN A 83 3.88 -19.59 0.40
C ASN A 83 2.56 -19.37 1.14
N SER A 84 2.32 -18.17 1.68
CA SER A 84 1.07 -17.80 2.35
C SER A 84 -0.08 -17.77 1.35
N MET A 85 -1.20 -18.45 1.66
CA MET A 85 -2.41 -18.39 0.85
C MET A 85 -2.92 -16.96 0.63
N LYS A 86 -2.81 -16.09 1.65
CA LYS A 86 -3.20 -14.68 1.55
C LYS A 86 -2.35 -13.93 0.52
N VAL A 87 -1.03 -14.21 0.48
CA VAL A 87 -0.13 -13.60 -0.50
C VAL A 87 -0.37 -14.17 -1.90
N LYS A 88 -0.65 -15.48 -2.02
CA LYS A 88 -1.00 -16.09 -3.31
C LYS A 88 -2.25 -15.46 -3.92
N LYS A 89 -3.28 -15.17 -3.11
CA LYS A 89 -4.47 -14.41 -3.56
C LYS A 89 -4.11 -13.03 -4.10
N LEU A 90 -3.21 -12.30 -3.42
CA LEU A 90 -2.69 -11.01 -3.90
C LEU A 90 -1.90 -11.12 -5.22
N LEU A 91 -1.40 -12.31 -5.59
CA LEU A 91 -0.71 -12.52 -6.86
C LEU A 91 -1.67 -12.96 -7.98
N THR A 92 -2.92 -13.29 -7.67
CA THR A 92 -3.95 -13.66 -8.65
C THR A 92 -4.46 -12.41 -9.37
N LYS A 93 -4.21 -12.32 -10.68
CA LYS A 93 -4.41 -11.09 -11.47
C LYS A 93 -5.79 -10.42 -11.33
N SER A 94 -6.88 -11.19 -11.38
CA SER A 94 -8.24 -10.64 -11.28
C SER A 94 -8.57 -10.07 -9.90
N GLU A 95 -8.14 -10.74 -8.83
CA GLU A 95 -8.37 -10.29 -7.44
C GLU A 95 -7.42 -9.15 -7.06
N ASN A 96 -6.21 -9.14 -7.63
CA ASN A 96 -5.19 -8.14 -7.32
C ASN A 96 -5.51 -6.75 -7.90
N ASP A 97 -6.02 -6.68 -9.13
CA ASP A 97 -6.34 -5.40 -9.78
C ASP A 97 -7.32 -4.57 -8.94
N GLU A 98 -8.39 -5.19 -8.40
CA GLU A 98 -9.38 -4.50 -7.56
C GLU A 98 -8.76 -3.99 -6.25
N ILE A 99 -7.98 -4.83 -5.56
CA ILE A 99 -7.31 -4.46 -4.31
C ILE A 99 -6.31 -3.32 -4.54
N ILE A 100 -5.54 -3.38 -5.63
CA ILE A 100 -4.60 -2.33 -6.02
C ILE A 100 -5.35 -1.03 -6.30
N ILE A 101 -6.38 -1.05 -7.14
CA ILE A 101 -7.14 0.15 -7.52
C ILE A 101 -7.77 0.76 -6.27
N LYS A 102 -8.42 -0.03 -5.41
CA LYS A 102 -8.99 0.43 -4.15
C LYS A 102 -7.91 1.07 -3.26
N SER A 103 -6.73 0.47 -3.17
CA SER A 103 -5.60 1.02 -2.40
C SER A 103 -5.09 2.34 -2.98
N LEU A 104 -4.90 2.43 -4.29
CA LEU A 104 -4.47 3.66 -4.99
C LEU A 104 -5.50 4.79 -4.83
N LEU A 105 -6.79 4.48 -4.97
CA LEU A 105 -7.88 5.43 -4.74
C LEU A 105 -7.86 5.94 -3.30
N THR A 106 -7.74 5.06 -2.30
CA THR A 106 -7.63 5.48 -0.90
C THR A 106 -6.44 6.41 -0.69
N LEU A 107 -5.25 6.03 -1.19
CA LEU A 107 -4.05 6.87 -1.06
C LEU A 107 -4.22 8.23 -1.75
N SER A 108 -4.91 8.27 -2.90
CA SER A 108 -5.22 9.51 -3.61
C SER A 108 -6.17 10.42 -2.83
N LEU A 109 -7.13 9.86 -2.09
CA LEU A 109 -8.09 10.60 -1.25
C LEU A 109 -7.43 11.13 0.04
N CYS A 110 -6.35 10.47 0.48
CA CYS A 110 -5.61 10.84 1.68
C CYS A 110 -4.74 12.09 1.51
N ILE A 111 -4.67 12.71 0.33
CA ILE A 111 -3.87 13.94 0.13
C ILE A 111 -4.42 15.16 0.89
N SER A 112 -5.71 15.14 1.25
CA SER A 112 -6.36 16.23 1.98
C SER A 112 -5.74 16.44 3.38
N ASN A 113 -6.01 17.60 4.00
CA ASN A 113 -5.54 17.92 5.35
C ASN A 113 -5.99 16.89 6.41
N GLU A 114 -7.13 16.22 6.19
CA GLU A 114 -7.69 15.17 7.04
C GLU A 114 -7.26 13.75 6.62
N GLY A 115 -6.24 13.63 5.76
CA GLY A 115 -5.82 12.36 5.16
C GLY A 115 -5.50 11.26 6.16
N SER A 116 -4.93 11.60 7.31
CA SER A 116 -4.64 10.65 8.39
C SER A 116 -5.90 10.05 9.01
N GLU A 117 -6.92 10.86 9.26
CA GLU A 117 -8.19 10.36 9.82
C GLU A 117 -8.96 9.56 8.76
N LYS A 118 -8.96 10.00 7.50
CA LYS A 118 -9.54 9.23 6.38
C LYS A 118 -8.91 7.85 6.23
N LEU A 119 -7.57 7.78 6.26
CA LEU A 119 -6.87 6.50 6.17
C LEU A 119 -7.16 5.59 7.36
N LYS A 120 -7.20 6.15 8.59
CA LYS A 120 -7.59 5.39 9.78
C LYS A 120 -8.99 4.80 9.63
N HIS A 121 -9.98 5.63 9.32
CA HIS A 121 -11.36 5.19 9.14
C HIS A 121 -11.48 4.12 8.06
N PHE A 122 -10.76 4.29 6.94
CA PHE A 122 -10.74 3.29 5.89
C PHE A 122 -10.19 1.94 6.37
N LEU A 123 -9.09 1.93 7.11
CA LEU A 123 -8.47 0.70 7.62
C LEU A 123 -9.30 0.02 8.71
N PHE A 124 -10.06 0.78 9.51
CA PHE A 124 -11.00 0.22 10.48
C PHE A 124 -12.21 -0.46 9.82
N ASN A 125 -12.59 -0.01 8.62
CA ASN A 125 -13.77 -0.50 7.88
C ASN A 125 -13.41 -1.44 6.71
N PHE A 126 -12.18 -1.95 6.66
CA PHE A 126 -11.65 -2.74 5.53
C PHE A 126 -11.99 -4.23 5.61
#